data_AF-K2S6Q4-F1
#
_entry.id   AF-K2S6Q4-F1
#
_cell.length_a   1.000
_cell.length_b   1.000
_cell.length_c   1.000
_cell.angle_alpha   90.00
_cell.angle_beta   90.00
_cell.angle_gamma   90.00
#
_symmetry.space_group_name_H-M   'P 1'
#
loop_
_entity.id
_entity.type
_entity.pdbx_description
1 polymer ?
#
loop_
_entity_poly.entity_id
_entity_poly.type
_entity_poly.pdbx_seq_one_letter_code
_entity_poly.pdbx_strand_id
1 'polypeptide(L)'
;MLPTIVGVPGSWHTKDFFEDLSQNFVSRGYSFISQDAPGVLLKNGFEATADKDADSLRSGLLAPLVESGKDVVLLMHSYGGVYGAGAVRGLSKSERRQAGKSGGVVGLIFVSAVVPVAGKSTMDLMGIDIDHLPPWVDYNVSFLSVF
;
A
#
# COMPACT_ATOMS: atom_id res chain seq x y z
N MET A 1 -6.92 4.32 -23.66
CA MET A 1 -5.60 4.45 -23.00
C MET A 1 -5.43 3.30 -22.03
N LEU A 2 -4.22 2.77 -21.89
CA LEU A 2 -3.90 1.79 -20.85
C LEU A 2 -3.89 2.47 -19.47
N PRO A 3 -4.25 1.76 -18.38
CA PRO A 3 -4.17 2.32 -17.04
C PRO A 3 -2.71 2.55 -16.62
N THR A 4 -2.50 3.50 -15.71
CA THR A 4 -1.23 3.63 -14.98
C THR A 4 -1.18 2.56 -13.89
N ILE A 5 -0.10 1.80 -13.83
CA ILE A 5 0.16 0.85 -12.76
C ILE A 5 0.88 1.60 -11.63
N VAL A 6 0.34 1.49 -10.42
CA VAL A 6 0.98 2.00 -9.19
C VAL A 6 1.49 0.80 -8.41
N GLY A 7 2.81 0.64 -8.35
CA GLY A 7 3.49 -0.36 -7.55
C GLY A 7 3.53 0.06 -6.08
N VAL A 8 3.09 -0.81 -5.19
CA VAL A 8 2.96 -0.55 -3.75
C VAL A 8 3.83 -1.56 -2.98
N PRO A 9 5.03 -1.17 -2.51
CA PRO A 9 6.01 -2.10 -1.94
C PRO A 9 5.59 -2.63 -0.58
N GLY A 10 6.16 -3.78 -0.21
CA GLY A 10 5.97 -4.41 1.09
C GLY A 10 6.93 -3.87 2.17
N SER A 11 6.87 -4.45 3.37
CA SER A 11 7.77 -4.11 4.46
C SER A 11 9.22 -4.34 4.04
N TRP A 12 10.13 -3.48 4.52
CA TRP A 12 11.58 -3.53 4.23
C TRP A 12 11.97 -3.38 2.76
N HIS A 13 11.05 -2.97 1.89
CA HIS A 13 11.34 -2.71 0.48
C HIS A 13 11.11 -1.22 0.15
N THR A 14 12.04 -0.64 -0.61
CA THR A 14 11.83 0.64 -1.28
C THR A 14 11.10 0.44 -2.61
N LYS A 15 10.67 1.53 -3.25
CA LYS A 15 10.05 1.55 -4.57
C LYS A 15 10.90 0.87 -5.65
N ASP A 16 12.22 0.87 -5.46
CA ASP A 16 13.20 0.31 -6.41
C ASP A 16 13.09 -1.22 -6.50
N PHE A 17 12.44 -1.87 -5.52
CA PHE A 17 12.04 -3.28 -5.60
C PHE A 17 11.29 -3.63 -6.88
N PHE A 18 10.57 -2.67 -7.47
CA PHE A 18 9.81 -2.88 -8.70
C PHE A 18 10.58 -2.57 -9.99
N GLU A 19 11.87 -2.24 -9.97
CA GLU A 19 12.57 -1.73 -11.16
C GLU A 19 12.47 -2.69 -12.35
N ASP A 20 12.85 -3.96 -12.18
CA ASP A 20 12.75 -4.97 -13.24
C ASP A 20 11.30 -5.21 -13.71
N LEU A 21 10.34 -5.21 -12.76
CA LEU A 21 8.93 -5.38 -13.08
C LEU A 21 8.38 -4.17 -13.86
N SER A 22 8.83 -2.97 -13.51
CA SER A 22 8.41 -1.72 -14.15
C SER A 22 8.84 -1.69 -15.60
N GLN A 23 10.08 -2.11 -15.90
CA GLN A 23 10.60 -2.19 -17.27
C GLN A 23 9.76 -3.16 -18.12
N ASN A 24 9.32 -4.27 -17.53
CA ASN A 24 8.43 -5.22 -18.19
C ASN A 24 7.07 -4.61 -18.55
N PHE A 25 6.45 -3.84 -17.66
CA PHE A 25 5.19 -3.13 -17.96
C PHE A 25 5.37 -2.02 -19.00
N VAL A 26 6.45 -1.24 -18.87
CA VAL A 26 6.77 -0.13 -19.78
C VAL A 26 7.02 -0.63 -21.21
N SER A 27 7.73 -1.75 -21.38
CA SER A 27 7.94 -2.37 -22.70
C SER A 27 6.63 -2.79 -23.40
N ARG A 28 5.54 -2.92 -22.65
CA ARG A 28 4.19 -3.28 -23.13
C ARG A 28 3.26 -2.06 -23.23
N GLY A 29 3.78 -0.84 -23.05
CA GLY A 29 3.04 0.41 -23.21
C GLY A 29 2.30 0.90 -21.96
N TYR A 30 2.44 0.24 -20.81
CA TYR A 30 1.89 0.72 -19.54
C TYR A 30 2.82 1.76 -18.91
N SER A 31 2.25 2.79 -18.28
CA SER A 31 3.01 3.59 -17.30
C SER A 31 3.11 2.82 -15.99
N PHE A 32 4.27 2.81 -15.35
CA PHE A 32 4.50 2.21 -14.04
C PHE A 32 5.13 3.24 -13.11
N ILE A 33 4.54 3.47 -11.94
CA ILE A 33 5.04 4.42 -10.95
C ILE A 33 4.98 3.78 -9.57
N SER A 34 5.95 4.07 -8.71
CA SER A 34 5.95 3.63 -7.32
C SER A 34 6.57 4.70 -6.43
N GLN A 35 6.21 4.69 -5.14
CA GLN A 35 6.79 5.56 -4.11
C GLN A 35 7.23 4.74 -2.91
N ASP A 36 8.18 5.27 -2.15
CA ASP A 36 8.52 4.72 -0.85
C ASP A 36 7.40 4.99 0.15
N ALA A 37 7.13 4.02 1.01
CA ALA A 37 6.30 4.22 2.18
C ALA A 37 7.13 4.97 3.26
N PRO A 38 6.63 6.08 3.83
CA PRO A 38 7.34 6.81 4.88
C PRO A 38 7.86 5.91 6.00
N GLY A 39 7.05 4.94 6.45
CA GLY A 39 7.41 3.98 7.49
C GLY A 39 8.66 3.15 7.21
N VAL A 40 8.99 2.91 5.94
CA VAL A 40 10.22 2.20 5.53
C VAL A 40 11.47 3.08 5.68
N LEU A 41 11.31 4.41 5.63
CA LEU A 41 12.42 5.37 5.68
C LEU A 41 12.68 5.92 7.09
N LEU A 42 11.78 5.66 8.05
CA LEU A 42 11.92 6.14 9.42
C LEU A 42 13.04 5.40 10.16
N LYS A 43 13.87 6.17 10.88
CA LYS A 43 14.86 5.62 11.81
C LYS A 43 14.21 4.97 13.04
N ASN A 44 13.07 5.53 13.46
CA ASN A 44 12.27 4.99 14.56
C ASN A 44 11.06 4.24 14.01
N GLY A 45 11.14 2.91 13.97
CA GLY A 45 10.06 2.05 13.45
C GLY A 45 8.74 2.16 14.21
N PHE A 46 8.76 2.64 15.47
CA PHE A 46 7.53 2.82 16.27
C PHE A 46 6.66 3.99 15.80
N GLU A 47 7.22 4.91 15.01
CA GLU A 47 6.47 6.02 14.44
C GLU A 47 5.79 5.68 13.10
N ALA A 48 6.14 4.52 12.53
CA ALA A 48 5.56 4.01 11.29
C ALA A 48 4.16 3.44 11.56
N THR A 49 3.15 3.94 10.83
CA THR A 49 1.80 3.38 10.88
C THR A 49 1.27 3.16 9.47
N ALA A 50 0.41 2.16 9.30
CA ALA A 50 -0.24 1.89 8.02
C ALA A 50 -1.08 3.08 7.53
N ASP A 51 -1.66 3.86 8.45
CA ASP A 51 -2.43 5.06 8.10
C ASP A 51 -1.54 6.16 7.51
N LYS A 52 -0.35 6.42 8.09
CA LYS A 52 0.61 7.38 7.54
C LYS A 52 1.09 6.97 6.15
N ASP A 53 1.34 5.67 5.97
CA ASP A 53 1.77 5.13 4.68
C ASP A 53 0.64 5.20 3.63
N ALA A 54 -0.60 4.94 4.04
CA ALA A 54 -1.78 5.06 3.19
C ALA A 54 -2.04 6.52 2.79
N ASP A 55 -1.96 7.46 3.73
CA ASP A 55 -2.15 8.89 3.49
C ASP A 55 -1.07 9.45 2.56
N SER A 56 0.17 9.02 2.74
CA SER A 56 1.28 9.36 1.84
C SER A 56 1.03 8.84 0.43
N LEU A 57 0.67 7.56 0.27
CA LEU A 57 0.37 6.97 -1.05
C LEU A 57 -0.80 7.68 -1.73
N ARG A 58 -1.85 7.98 -0.96
CA ARG A 58 -3.04 8.66 -1.43
C ARG A 58 -2.71 10.06 -1.95
N SER A 59 -2.04 10.86 -1.14
CA SER A 59 -1.76 12.27 -1.45
C SER A 59 -0.63 12.43 -2.48
N GLY A 60 0.41 11.60 -2.39
CA GLY A 60 1.60 11.67 -3.23
C GLY A 60 1.41 11.11 -4.65
N LEU A 61 0.63 10.04 -4.81
CA LEU A 61 0.45 9.39 -6.12
C LEU A 61 -1.00 9.26 -6.55
N LEU A 62 -1.87 8.67 -5.73
CA LEU A 62 -3.18 8.25 -6.22
C LEU A 62 -4.08 9.43 -6.57
N ALA A 63 -4.23 10.40 -5.67
CA ALA A 63 -5.09 11.57 -5.88
C ALA A 63 -4.64 12.40 -7.09
N PRO A 64 -3.36 12.80 -7.24
CA PRO A 64 -2.89 13.50 -8.43
C PRO A 64 -3.18 12.74 -9.74
N LEU A 65 -2.95 11.43 -9.77
CA LEU A 65 -3.20 10.62 -10.96
C LEU A 65 -4.68 10.61 -11.35
N VAL A 66 -5.58 10.33 -10.41
CA VAL A 66 -7.01 10.25 -10.73
C VAL A 66 -7.64 11.62 -10.98
N GLU A 67 -7.15 12.69 -10.35
CA GLU A 67 -7.59 14.07 -10.65
C GLU A 67 -7.11 14.54 -12.04
N SER A 68 -5.99 14.00 -12.54
CA SER A 68 -5.58 14.18 -13.94
C SER A 68 -6.39 13.34 -14.94
N GLY A 69 -7.44 12.65 -14.48
CA GLY A 69 -8.35 11.85 -15.32
C GLY A 69 -7.81 10.48 -15.72
N LYS A 70 -6.71 10.01 -15.10
CA LYS A 70 -6.13 8.69 -15.41
C LYS A 70 -6.90 7.55 -14.75
N ASP A 71 -6.96 6.43 -15.44
CA ASP A 71 -7.32 5.14 -14.86
C ASP A 71 -6.09 4.53 -14.18
N VAL A 72 -6.27 4.00 -12.98
CA VAL A 72 -5.17 3.51 -12.14
C VAL A 72 -5.44 2.08 -11.69
N VAL A 73 -4.41 1.22 -11.77
CA VAL A 73 -4.41 -0.11 -11.15
C VAL A 73 -3.32 -0.14 -10.08
N LEU A 74 -3.65 -0.59 -8.87
CA LEU A 74 -2.66 -0.81 -7.82
C LEU A 74 -2.14 -2.26 -7.91
N LEU A 75 -0.82 -2.41 -7.92
CA LEU A 75 -0.13 -3.70 -7.77
C LEU A 75 0.55 -3.70 -6.41
N MET A 76 -0.01 -4.44 -5.47
CA MET A 76 0.35 -4.44 -4.06
C MET A 76 1.08 -5.72 -3.68
N HIS A 77 2.24 -5.59 -3.05
CA HIS A 77 3.04 -6.72 -2.57
C HIS A 77 3.13 -6.77 -1.05
N SER A 78 2.93 -7.94 -0.44
CA SER A 78 3.07 -8.16 1.01
C SER A 78 2.27 -7.12 1.84
N TYR A 79 2.92 -6.42 2.77
CA TYR A 79 2.39 -5.29 3.54
C TYR A 79 1.76 -4.18 2.68
N GLY A 80 2.21 -4.03 1.42
CA GLY A 80 1.62 -3.14 0.42
C GLY A 80 0.11 -3.33 0.24
N GLY A 81 -0.40 -4.53 0.50
CA GLY A 81 -1.84 -4.80 0.48
C GLY A 81 -2.62 -4.09 1.60
N VAL A 82 -1.99 -3.83 2.76
CA VAL A 82 -2.62 -3.16 3.89
C VAL A 82 -2.81 -1.67 3.61
N TYR A 83 -1.70 -0.92 3.47
CA TYR A 83 -1.78 0.53 3.29
C TYR A 83 -2.25 0.92 1.89
N GLY A 84 -1.98 0.09 0.87
CA GLY A 84 -2.51 0.26 -0.48
C GLY A 84 -4.03 0.19 -0.52
N ALA A 85 -4.65 -0.79 0.15
CA ALA A 85 -6.10 -0.87 0.26
C ALA A 85 -6.69 0.27 1.10
N GLY A 86 -5.99 0.75 2.13
CA GLY A 86 -6.39 1.94 2.90
C GLY A 86 -6.40 3.21 2.05
N ALA A 87 -5.42 3.37 1.16
CA ALA A 87 -5.23 4.60 0.38
C ALA A 87 -6.32 4.85 -0.69
N VAL A 88 -7.01 3.81 -1.16
CA VAL A 88 -7.93 3.90 -2.33
C VAL A 88 -9.36 4.33 -1.99
N ARG A 89 -9.71 4.49 -0.71
CA ARG A 89 -11.09 4.81 -0.29
C ARG A 89 -11.66 6.04 -1.01
N GLY A 90 -12.82 5.91 -1.65
CA GLY A 90 -13.44 7.02 -2.39
C GLY A 90 -12.76 7.40 -3.72
N LEU A 91 -11.77 6.63 -4.18
CA LEU A 91 -11.05 6.90 -5.44
C LEU A 91 -11.42 5.92 -6.56
N SER A 92 -12.37 5.00 -6.34
CA SER A 92 -12.77 4.08 -7.41
C SER A 92 -13.36 4.86 -8.59
N LYS A 93 -13.19 4.32 -9.79
CA LYS A 93 -13.72 4.95 -11.01
C LYS A 93 -15.25 5.09 -10.96
N SER A 94 -15.96 4.17 -10.31
CA SER A 94 -17.40 4.24 -10.13
C SER A 94 -17.80 5.39 -9.19
N GLU A 95 -17.16 5.53 -8.03
CA GLU A 95 -17.42 6.63 -7.08
C GLU A 95 -17.10 7.99 -7.73
N ARG A 96 -15.95 8.10 -8.40
CA ARG A 96 -15.54 9.34 -9.08
C ARG A 96 -16.51 9.71 -10.20
N ARG A 97 -16.96 8.75 -11.00
CA ARG A 97 -17.94 8.99 -12.07
C ARG A 97 -19.28 9.49 -11.52
N GLN A 98 -19.74 8.96 -10.39
CA GLN A 98 -20.95 9.45 -9.71
C GLN A 98 -20.81 10.91 -9.26
N ALA A 99 -19.58 11.32 -8.89
CA ALA A 99 -19.25 12.70 -8.57
C ALA A 99 -18.93 13.59 -9.80
N GLY A 100 -19.21 13.13 -11.03
CA GLY A 100 -18.95 13.88 -12.26
C GLY A 100 -17.47 14.00 -12.62
N LYS A 101 -16.57 13.23 -11.99
CA LYS A 101 -15.14 13.24 -12.25
C LYS A 101 -14.73 12.13 -13.21
N SER A 102 -13.69 12.38 -14.01
CA SER A 102 -13.01 11.37 -14.83
C SER A 102 -11.90 10.66 -14.05
N GLY A 103 -11.38 9.58 -14.64
CA GLY A 103 -10.35 8.73 -14.03
C GLY A 103 -10.82 7.98 -12.79
N GLY A 104 -9.90 7.25 -12.17
CA GLY A 104 -10.14 6.52 -10.93
C GLY A 104 -9.41 5.20 -10.85
N VAL A 105 -9.47 4.60 -9.68
CA VAL A 105 -8.95 3.25 -9.45
C VAL A 105 -9.89 2.25 -10.14
N VAL A 106 -9.34 1.47 -11.08
CA VAL A 106 -10.07 0.49 -11.89
C VAL A 106 -9.74 -0.95 -11.53
N GLY A 107 -8.72 -1.18 -10.71
CA GLY A 107 -8.34 -2.51 -10.27
C GLY A 107 -7.35 -2.51 -9.11
N LEU A 108 -7.44 -3.55 -8.30
CA LEU A 108 -6.52 -3.85 -7.21
C LEU A 108 -5.95 -5.25 -7.44
N ILE A 109 -4.63 -5.38 -7.46
CA ILE A 109 -3.92 -6.65 -7.65
C ILE A 109 -3.10 -6.90 -6.39
N PHE A 110 -3.40 -8.00 -5.71
CA PHE A 110 -2.69 -8.46 -4.52
C PHE A 110 -1.71 -9.57 -4.91
N VAL A 111 -0.42 -9.34 -4.72
CA VAL A 111 0.66 -10.29 -5.06
C VAL A 111 1.36 -10.70 -3.78
N SER A 112 1.12 -11.93 -3.31
CA SER A 112 1.64 -12.41 -2.02
C SER A 112 1.40 -11.37 -0.90
N ALA A 113 0.24 -10.73 -0.93
CA ALA A 113 -0.07 -9.54 -0.15
C ALA A 113 -1.15 -9.80 0.89
N VAL A 114 -1.09 -9.03 1.98
CA VAL A 114 -2.14 -9.05 2.99
C VAL A 114 -3.39 -8.42 2.39
N VAL A 115 -4.51 -9.14 2.42
CA VAL A 115 -5.83 -8.57 2.10
C VAL A 115 -6.47 -8.15 3.42
N PRO A 116 -6.53 -6.84 3.75
CA PRO A 116 -7.03 -6.41 5.05
C PRO A 116 -8.52 -6.73 5.21
N VAL A 117 -8.89 -7.15 6.42
CA VAL A 117 -10.28 -7.39 6.82
C VAL A 117 -10.65 -6.35 7.88
N ALA A 118 -11.80 -5.71 7.73
CA ALA A 118 -12.25 -4.69 8.67
C ALA A 118 -12.27 -5.23 10.11
N GLY A 119 -11.66 -4.48 11.02
CA GLY A 119 -11.57 -4.84 12.44
C GLY A 119 -10.50 -5.89 12.77
N LYS A 120 -9.69 -6.34 11.79
CA LYS A 120 -8.57 -7.28 12.02
C LYS A 120 -7.23 -6.63 11.72
N SER A 121 -6.25 -6.88 12.58
CA SER A 121 -4.84 -6.57 12.36
C SER A 121 -4.18 -7.60 11.44
N THR A 122 -3.01 -7.27 10.91
CA THR A 122 -2.18 -8.25 10.17
C THR A 122 -1.81 -9.46 11.03
N MET A 123 -1.59 -9.26 12.34
CA MET A 123 -1.30 -10.36 13.27
C MET A 123 -2.51 -11.30 13.40
N ASP A 124 -3.73 -10.76 13.52
CA ASP A 124 -4.96 -11.56 13.53
C ASP A 124 -5.10 -12.41 12.27
N LEU A 125 -4.74 -11.84 11.10
CA LEU A 125 -4.80 -12.52 9.81
C LEU A 125 -3.69 -13.58 9.65
N MET A 126 -2.59 -13.44 10.36
CA MET A 126 -1.51 -14.44 10.44
C MET A 126 -1.80 -15.52 11.49
N GLY A 127 -2.86 -15.38 12.29
CA GLY A 127 -3.17 -16.28 13.40
C GLY A 127 -2.16 -16.18 14.54
N ILE A 128 -1.58 -14.99 14.73
CA ILE A 128 -0.61 -14.70 15.77
C ILE A 128 -1.23 -13.69 16.72
N ASP A 129 -1.08 -13.91 18.02
CA ASP A 129 -1.39 -12.91 19.05
C ASP A 129 -0.19 -12.73 19.99
N ILE A 130 -0.24 -11.70 20.81
CA ILE A 130 0.83 -11.32 21.74
C ILE A 130 1.11 -12.39 22.81
N ASP A 131 0.11 -13.20 23.15
CA ASP A 131 0.19 -14.26 24.15
C ASP A 131 0.71 -15.58 23.52
N HIS A 132 0.63 -15.72 22.19
CA HIS A 132 0.99 -16.92 21.42
C HIS A 132 1.95 -16.62 20.26
N LEU A 133 3.01 -15.87 20.55
CA LEU A 133 4.06 -15.60 19.58
C LEU A 133 4.90 -16.86 19.27
N PRO A 134 5.40 -17.02 18.03
CA PRO A 134 6.36 -18.08 17.73
C PRO A 134 7.60 -17.96 18.63
N PRO A 135 8.24 -19.08 19.03
CA PRO A 135 9.32 -19.09 20.02
C PRO A 135 10.59 -18.33 19.60
N TRP A 136 10.69 -17.94 18.33
CA TRP A 136 11.78 -17.11 17.80
C TRP A 136 11.45 -15.61 17.73
N VAL A 137 10.25 -15.20 18.15
CA VAL A 137 9.84 -13.79 18.21
C VAL A 137 10.00 -13.30 19.64
N ASP A 138 10.93 -12.37 19.85
CA ASP A 138 11.10 -11.68 21.13
C ASP A 138 10.24 -10.40 21.14
N TYR A 139 9.21 -10.37 21.98
CA TYR A 139 8.34 -9.22 22.14
C TYR A 139 8.67 -8.48 23.43
N ASN A 140 9.44 -7.41 23.30
CA ASN A 140 9.90 -6.62 24.44
C ASN A 140 8.84 -5.60 24.87
N VAL A 141 8.05 -5.95 25.89
CA VAL A 141 7.07 -5.07 26.55
C VAL A 141 7.69 -3.89 27.32
N SER A 142 8.99 -3.95 27.63
CA SER A 142 9.66 -3.05 28.58
C SER A 142 9.89 -1.64 28.03
N PHE A 143 9.70 -1.41 26.74
CA PHE A 143 9.77 -0.08 26.12
C PHE A 143 8.44 0.69 26.15
N LEU A 144 7.34 0.05 26.56
CA LEU A 144 6.01 0.67 26.63
C LEU A 144 5.72 1.37 27.97
N SER A 145 6.58 1.21 28.99
CA SER A 145 6.36 1.74 30.35
C SER A 145 7.21 2.97 30.70
N VAL A 146 7.72 3.71 29.71
CA VAL A 146 8.43 4.97 29.96
C VAL A 146 7.73 6.10 29.23
N PHE A 147 6.47 6.35 29.59
CA PHE A 147 5.82 7.67 29.70
C PHE A 147 4.57 7.55 30.59
#